data_AF-A0A4Y8W817-F1
#
_entry.id   AF-A0A4Y8W817-F1
#
_cell.length_a   1.000
_cell.length_b   1.000
_cell.length_c   1.000
_cell.angle_alpha   90.00
_cell.angle_beta   90.00
_cell.angle_gamma   90.00
#
_symmetry.space_group_name_H-M   'P 1'
#
loop_
_entity.id
_entity.type
_entity.pdbx_description
1 polymer ?
#
loop_
_entity_poly.entity_id
_entity_poly.type
_entity_poly.pdbx_seq_one_letter_code
_entity_poly.pdbx_strand_id
1 'polypeptide(L)' 'ARAAIRARCHYVNKKWLGGLLTNWSTTEMRLQKFRDLRMEQKTGGIHRLPKGDAARLKRQLFHS' A
#
# COMPACT_ATOMS: atom_id res chain seq x y z
N ALA A 1 -16.79 -0.37 2.72
CA ALA A 1 -16.24 -0.55 1.35
C ALA A 1 -17.31 -0.63 0.26
N ARG A 2 -18.30 -1.54 0.37
CA ARG A 2 -19.28 -1.81 -0.71
C ARG A 2 -20.03 -0.57 -1.24
N ALA A 3 -20.43 0.34 -0.37
CA ALA A 3 -21.09 1.60 -0.78
C ALA A 3 -20.17 2.49 -1.63
N ALA A 4 -18.92 2.71 -1.19
CA ALA A 4 -17.94 3.51 -1.91
C ALA A 4 -17.53 2.89 -3.25
N ILE A 5 -17.38 1.55 -3.33
CA ILE A 5 -17.09 0.85 -4.59
C ILE A 5 -18.21 1.07 -5.60
N ARG A 6 -19.48 0.95 -5.17
CA ARG A 6 -20.65 1.18 -6.04
C ARG A 6 -20.72 2.64 -6.51
N ALA A 7 -20.37 3.58 -5.63
CA ALA A 7 -20.36 5.01 -5.92
C ALA A 7 -19.08 5.50 -6.64
N ARG A 8 -18.09 4.63 -6.86
CA ARG A 8 -16.76 4.97 -7.40
C ARG A 8 -16.00 6.03 -6.58
N CYS A 9 -16.20 6.05 -5.27
CA CYS A 9 -15.51 6.96 -4.35
C CYS A 9 -14.31 6.28 -3.67
N HIS A 10 -13.32 7.09 -3.28
CA HIS A 10 -12.24 6.63 -2.40
C HIS A 10 -12.76 6.35 -0.99
N TYR A 11 -12.22 5.34 -0.32
CA TYR A 11 -12.63 4.97 1.03
C TYR A 11 -11.46 4.39 1.84
N VAL A 12 -11.57 4.51 3.17
CA VAL A 12 -10.68 3.87 4.14
C VAL A 12 -11.50 2.85 4.92
N ASN A 13 -11.07 1.59 4.97
CA ASN A 13 -11.79 0.49 5.64
C ASN A 13 -11.03 -0.18 6.79
N LYS A 14 -9.72 0.05 6.90
CA LYS A 14 -8.89 -0.42 8.01
C LYS A 14 -8.83 0.68 9.07
N LYS A 15 -7.63 1.08 9.48
CA LYS A 15 -7.39 2.11 10.48
C LYS A 15 -7.28 3.48 9.83
N TRP A 16 -7.99 4.47 10.39
CA TRP A 16 -7.73 5.87 10.11
C TRP A 16 -6.46 6.30 10.84
N LEU A 17 -5.42 6.66 10.09
CA LEU A 17 -4.19 7.21 10.67
C LEU A 17 -4.40 8.70 10.89
N GLY A 18 -4.20 9.16 12.13
CA GLY A 18 -4.14 10.60 12.42
C GLY A 18 -3.08 11.24 11.52
N GLY A 19 -3.44 12.32 10.82
CA GLY A 19 -2.57 12.94 9.82
C GLY A 19 -2.88 12.59 8.35
N LEU A 20 -3.82 11.68 8.05
CA LEU A 20 -4.13 11.30 6.66
C LEU A 20 -4.50 12.48 5.75
N LEU A 21 -5.22 13.47 6.29
CA LEU A 21 -5.63 14.67 5.54
C LEU A 21 -4.82 15.91 5.93
N THR A 22 -4.34 15.98 7.18
CA THR A 22 -3.62 17.15 7.70
C THR A 22 -2.11 17.09 7.45
N ASN A 23 -1.56 15.91 7.16
CA ASN A 23 -0.18 15.71 6.75
C ASN A 23 -0.15 14.97 5.40
N TRP A 24 -0.52 15.71 4.34
CA TRP A 24 -0.61 15.18 2.99
C TRP A 24 0.75 14.72 2.44
N SER A 25 1.83 15.46 2.69
CA SER A 25 3.18 15.11 2.19
C SER A 25 3.63 13.72 2.66
N THR A 26 3.39 13.40 3.94
CA THR A 26 3.70 12.07 4.48
C THR A 26 2.78 10.99 3.91
N THR A 27 1.51 11.32 3.71
CA THR A 27 0.51 10.40 3.16
C THR A 27 0.81 10.06 1.69
N GLU A 28 1.18 11.06 0.90
CA GLU A 28 1.59 10.91 -0.49
C GLU A 28 2.85 10.05 -0.62
N MET A 29 3.88 10.31 0.19
CA MET A 29 5.10 9.48 0.21
C MET A 29 4.78 8.01 0.52
N ARG A 30 3.87 7.75 1.48
CA ARG A 30 3.43 6.39 1.81
C ARG A 30 2.67 5.75 0.66
N LEU A 31 1.81 6.51 -0.02
CA LEU A 31 1.07 6.04 -1.19
C LEU A 31 1.99 5.71 -2.35
N GLN A 32 3.01 6.55 -2.60
CA GLN A 32 4.01 6.31 -3.64
C GLN A 32 4.79 5.01 -3.36
N LYS A 33 5.30 4.86 -2.14
CA LYS A 33 5.99 3.62 -1.72
C LYS A 33 5.10 2.39 -1.89
N PHE A 34 3.81 2.50 -1.56
CA PHE A 34 2.86 1.41 -1.77
C PHE A 34 2.66 1.06 -3.26
N ARG A 35 2.61 2.07 -4.14
CA ARG A 35 2.52 1.87 -5.60
C ARG A 35 3.77 1.17 -6.13
N ASP A 36 4.95 1.59 -5.70
CA ASP A 36 6.22 1.00 -6.14
C ASP A 36 6.32 -0.47 -5.73
N LEU A 37 5.98 -0.79 -4.48
CA LEU A 37 5.93 -2.18 -3.99
C LEU A 37 4.94 -3.04 -4.77
N ARG A 38 3.79 -2.49 -5.16
CA ARG A 38 2.78 -3.18 -5.97
C ARG A 38 3.27 -3.44 -7.39
N MET A 39 4.04 -2.51 -7.95
CA MET A 39 4.68 -2.68 -9.26
C MET A 39 5.78 -3.75 -9.20
N GLU A 40 6.63 -3.72 -8.18
CA GLU A 40 7.69 -4.72 -7.98
C GLU A 40 7.11 -6.14 -7.82
N GLN A 41 5.96 -6.27 -7.15
CA GLN A 41 5.20 -7.51 -7.08
C GLN A 41 4.72 -7.98 -8.45
N LYS A 42 4.11 -7.09 -9.24
CA LYS A 42 3.57 -7.42 -10.57
C LYS A 42 4.66 -7.81 -11.57
N THR A 43 5.80 -7.13 -11.54
CA THR A 43 6.93 -7.37 -12.43
C THR A 43 7.73 -8.63 -12.04
N GLY A 44 7.38 -9.30 -10.94
CA GLY A 44 8.07 -10.50 -10.46
C GLY A 44 9.45 -10.21 -9.86
N GLY A 45 9.78 -8.95 -9.56
CA GLY A 45 11.05 -8.54 -8.95
C GLY A 45 11.28 -9.24 -7.60
N ILE A 46 10.19 -9.50 -6.86
CA ILE A 46 10.21 -10.22 -5.59
C ILE A 46 10.79 -11.64 -5.71
N HIS A 47 10.67 -12.28 -6.88
CA HIS A 47 11.17 -13.64 -7.08
C HIS A 47 12.69 -13.69 -7.27
N ARG A 48 13.32 -12.54 -7.54
CA ARG A 48 14.78 -12.40 -7.65
C ARG A 48 15.45 -12.09 -6.31
N LEU A 49 14.67 -11.76 -5.28
CA LEU A 49 15.16 -11.46 -3.95
C LEU A 49 15.39 -12.73 -3.11
N PRO A 50 16.36 -12.73 -2.19
CA PRO A 50 16.50 -13.77 -1.18
C PRO A 50 15.19 -13.99 -0.41
N LYS A 51 14.92 -15.21 0.04
CA LYS A 51 13.66 -15.58 0.72
C LYS A 51 13.30 -14.66 1.90
N GLY A 52 14.30 -14.20 2.66
CA GLY A 52 14.13 -13.27 3.78
C GLY A 52 13.61 -11.89 3.34
N ASP A 53 14.24 -11.31 2.32
CA ASP A 53 13.84 -10.00 1.78
C ASP A 53 12.47 -10.06 1.11
N ALA A 54 12.21 -11.12 0.34
CA ALA A 54 10.89 -11.37 -0.24
C ALA A 54 9.80 -11.47 0.83
N ALA A 55 10.09 -12.14 1.97
CA ALA A 55 9.14 -12.23 3.08
C ALA A 55 8.89 -10.86 3.74
N ARG A 56 9.93 -10.05 3.93
CA ARG A 56 9.81 -8.68 4.47
C ARG A 56 8.96 -7.79 3.56
N LEU A 57 9.19 -7.86 2.25
CA LEU A 57 8.45 -7.08 1.25
C LEU A 57 6.97 -7.49 1.22
N LYS A 58 6.69 -8.79 1.25
CA LYS A 58 5.32 -9.31 1.36
C LYS A 58 4.64 -8.80 2.63
N ARG A 59 5.31 -8.83 3.79
CA ARG A 59 4.76 -8.28 5.04
C ARG A 59 4.39 -6.81 4.88
N GLN A 60 5.25 -5.99 4.27
CA GLN A 60 4.94 -4.59 4.00
C GLN A 60 3.69 -4.42 3.13
N LEU A 61 3.51 -5.24 2.09
CA LEU A 61 2.31 -5.21 1.25
C LEU A 61 1.01 -5.59 1.98
N PHE A 62 1.06 -6.57 2.89
CA PHE A 62 -0.14 -7.04 3.60
C PHE A 62 -0.49 -6.20 4.83
N HIS A 63 0.52 -5.66 5.53
CA HIS A 63 0.32 -4.84 6.73
C HIS A 63 0.07 -3.35 6.44
N SER A 64 0.36 -2.87 5.23
CA SER A 64 0.02 -1.50 4.82
C SER A 64 -1.48 -1.30 4.60
#